data_AF-A0A935LXR0-F1
#
_entry.id   AF-A0A935LXR0-F1
#
_cell.length_a   1.000
_cell.length_b   1.000
_cell.length_c   1.000
_cell.angle_alpha   90.00
_cell.angle_beta   90.00
_cell.angle_gamma   90.00
#
_symmetry.space_group_name_H-M   'P 1'
#
loop_
_entity.id
_entity.type
_entity.pdbx_description
1 polymer ?
#
loop_
_entity_poly.entity_id
_entity_poly.type
_entity_poly.pdbx_seq_one_letter_code
_entity_poly.pdbx_strand_id
1 'polypeptide(L)'
;MTSVWTRTIMFSNRQSSDHNRIITKNTIQNETIWERTYSISGYAVAATWLSIDNSGNLIVTGYPHNFSSNPIESGLLTLKYDNNGNLLWDKLIQGTWAFAMRSIVDQSGMQDFILQTVWT
;
A
#
# COMPACT_ATOMS: atom_id res chain seq x y z
N MET A 1 -0.94 0.08 -39.36
CA MET A 1 -0.02 0.45 -38.25
C MET A 1 -0.67 0.00 -36.96
N THR A 2 -0.24 -1.14 -36.41
CA THR A 2 -0.75 -1.63 -35.13
C THR A 2 -0.03 -0.90 -34.02
N SER A 3 -0.71 0.06 -33.37
CA SER A 3 -0.20 0.71 -32.17
C SER A 3 -0.03 -0.33 -31.08
N VAL A 4 1.23 -0.65 -30.77
CA VAL A 4 1.60 -1.48 -29.62
C VAL A 4 1.43 -0.60 -28.38
N TRP A 5 0.22 -0.61 -27.82
CA TRP A 5 -0.04 0.08 -26.55
C TRP A 5 0.52 -0.75 -25.40
N THR A 6 1.79 -0.60 -25.09
CA THR A 6 2.32 -1.06 -23.81
C THR A 6 1.83 -0.10 -22.72
N ARG A 7 0.66 -0.40 -22.15
CA ARG A 7 0.15 0.34 -20.98
C ARG A 7 0.93 -0.13 -19.75
N THR A 8 2.05 0.53 -19.44
CA THR A 8 2.65 0.38 -18.11
C THR A 8 1.79 1.16 -17.11
N ILE A 9 1.36 0.49 -16.06
CA ILE A 9 0.56 1.09 -14.99
C ILE A 9 1.53 1.44 -13.86
N MET A 10 1.49 2.69 -13.41
CA MET A 10 2.32 3.16 -12.30
C MET A 10 1.46 3.37 -11.05
N PHE A 11 2.02 3.02 -9.89
CA PHE A 11 1.41 3.30 -8.60
C PHE A 11 2.33 4.18 -7.78
N SER A 12 1.78 5.19 -7.11
CA SER A 12 2.55 6.10 -6.27
C SER A 12 1.84 6.41 -4.95
N ASN A 13 2.67 6.78 -3.96
CA ASN A 13 2.22 7.30 -2.70
C ASN A 13 2.40 8.83 -2.69
N ARG A 14 1.31 9.58 -2.57
CA ARG A 14 1.32 11.05 -2.49
C ARG A 14 0.78 11.55 -1.15
N GLN A 15 1.40 12.56 -0.56
CA GLN A 15 0.90 13.19 0.66
C GLN A 15 -0.28 14.13 0.35
N SER A 16 -1.38 13.99 1.10
CA SER A 16 -2.48 14.95 1.14
C SER A 16 -2.23 16.04 2.20
N SER A 17 -3.00 17.12 2.13
CA SER A 17 -3.00 18.20 3.13
C SER A 17 -3.34 17.71 4.55
N ASP A 18 -4.03 16.58 4.65
CA ASP A 18 -4.53 16.02 5.92
C ASP A 18 -3.59 14.93 6.48
N HIS A 19 -2.33 14.89 6.01
CA HIS A 19 -1.32 13.86 6.32
C HIS A 19 -1.67 12.44 5.87
N ASN A 20 -2.80 12.27 5.18
CA ASN A 20 -3.17 10.99 4.60
C ASN A 20 -2.33 10.74 3.34
N ARG A 21 -1.85 9.51 3.20
CA ARG A 21 -1.17 9.07 2.00
C ARG A 21 -2.20 8.54 1.01
N ILE A 22 -2.09 9.00 -0.22
CA ILE A 22 -2.96 8.66 -1.35
C ILE A 22 -2.25 7.62 -2.19
N ILE A 23 -2.96 6.54 -2.51
CA ILE A 23 -2.55 5.56 -3.52
C ILE A 23 -3.17 5.98 -4.85
N THR A 24 -2.33 6.32 -5.81
CA THR A 24 -2.77 6.69 -7.15
C THR A 24 -2.31 5.64 -8.15
N LYS A 25 -3.22 5.24 -9.05
CA LYS A 25 -2.90 4.43 -10.23
C LYS A 25 -2.95 5.30 -11.47
N ASN A 26 -1.87 5.30 -12.24
CA ASN A 26 -1.71 6.16 -13.42
C ASN A 26 -1.35 5.37 -14.68
N THR A 27 -1.65 5.96 -15.84
CA THR A 27 -1.08 5.56 -17.13
C THR A 27 0.36 6.05 -17.26
N ILE A 28 1.10 5.57 -18.27
CA ILE A 28 2.44 6.09 -18.60
C ILE A 28 2.42 7.56 -19.04
N GLN A 29 1.28 8.04 -19.51
CA GLN A 29 1.06 9.44 -19.87
C GLN A 29 0.74 10.30 -18.64
N ASN A 30 0.84 9.75 -17.42
CA ASN A 30 0.48 10.37 -16.15
C ASN A 30 -1.00 10.77 -16.04
N GLU A 31 -1.89 10.03 -16.69
CA GLU A 31 -3.33 10.17 -16.50
C GLU A 31 -3.79 9.28 -15.34
N THR A 32 -4.57 9.83 -14.40
CA THR A 32 -5.10 9.08 -13.26
C THR A 32 -6.19 8.11 -13.70
N ILE A 33 -5.97 6.82 -13.47
CA ILE A 33 -6.97 5.76 -13.65
C ILE A 33 -7.87 5.70 -12.42
N TRP A 34 -7.27 5.63 -11.22
CA TRP A 34 -8.00 5.75 -9.97
C TRP A 34 -7.12 6.29 -8.85
N GLU A 35 -7.79 6.81 -7.84
CA GLU A 35 -7.18 7.31 -6.61
C GLU A 35 -7.91 6.74 -5.40
N ARG A 36 -7.16 6.32 -4.37
CA ARG A 36 -7.70 5.83 -3.11
C ARG A 36 -6.94 6.39 -1.93
N THR A 37 -7.69 6.72 -0.90
CA THR A 37 -7.18 7.04 0.43
C THR A 37 -7.64 5.95 1.37
N TYR A 38 -6.73 5.47 2.22
CA TYR A 38 -7.05 4.57 3.32
C TYR A 38 -6.74 5.30 4.62
N SER A 39 -7.73 5.39 5.51
CA SER A 39 -7.63 6.14 6.76
C SER A 39 -7.91 5.23 7.96
N ILE A 40 -7.13 5.45 9.01
CA ILE A 40 -7.35 4.83 10.32
C ILE A 40 -7.59 5.99 11.29
N SER A 41 -8.68 5.92 12.06
CA SER A 41 -9.04 7.02 12.97
C SER A 41 -7.90 7.31 13.96
N GLY A 42 -7.44 8.57 13.97
CA GLY A 42 -6.33 9.00 14.84
C GLY A 42 -4.92 8.70 14.32
N TYR A 43 -4.78 8.08 13.15
CA TYR A 43 -3.48 7.73 12.56
C TYR A 43 -3.38 8.19 11.11
N ALA A 44 -2.21 8.72 10.74
CA ALA A 44 -1.83 8.75 9.33
C ALA A 44 -1.39 7.35 8.90
N VAL A 45 -1.46 7.05 7.60
CA VAL A 45 -1.02 5.77 7.06
C VAL A 45 0.15 6.02 6.14
N ALA A 46 1.29 5.36 6.38
CA ALA A 46 2.47 5.45 5.54
C ALA A 46 2.61 4.17 4.72
N ALA A 47 2.37 4.22 3.41
CA ALA A 47 2.71 3.12 2.51
C ALA A 47 4.22 3.13 2.23
N THR A 48 4.87 1.99 2.45
CA THR A 48 6.32 1.78 2.28
C THR A 48 6.64 0.97 1.03
N TRP A 49 5.73 0.12 0.57
CA TRP A 49 5.96 -0.74 -0.59
C TRP A 49 4.66 -1.06 -1.33
N LEU A 50 4.80 -1.38 -2.61
CA LEU A 50 3.72 -1.74 -3.52
C LEU A 50 4.14 -2.98 -4.34
N SER A 51 3.27 -3.97 -4.45
CA SER A 51 3.46 -5.16 -5.30
C SER A 51 2.18 -5.50 -6.06
N ILE A 52 2.31 -6.30 -7.10
CA ILE A 52 1.18 -6.78 -7.92
C ILE A 52 1.13 -8.30 -7.82
N ASP A 53 -0.05 -8.87 -7.55
CA ASP A 53 -0.24 -10.31 -7.60
C ASP A 53 -0.49 -10.82 -9.03
N ASN A 54 -0.53 -12.15 -9.20
CA ASN A 54 -0.75 -12.77 -10.50
C ASN A 54 -2.12 -12.47 -11.12
N SER A 55 -3.07 -11.97 -10.33
CA SER A 55 -4.41 -11.58 -10.77
C SER A 55 -4.49 -10.08 -11.12
N GLY A 56 -3.38 -9.34 -11.03
CA GLY A 56 -3.32 -7.90 -11.31
C GLY A 56 -3.86 -7.03 -10.17
N ASN A 57 -4.02 -7.58 -8.97
CA ASN A 57 -4.42 -6.83 -7.79
C ASN A 57 -3.21 -6.09 -7.22
N LEU A 58 -3.43 -4.85 -6.77
CA LEU A 58 -2.42 -4.08 -6.06
C LEU A 58 -2.38 -4.50 -4.61
N ILE A 59 -1.19 -4.81 -4.12
CA ILE A 59 -0.89 -5.02 -2.72
C ILE A 59 -0.08 -3.83 -2.23
N VAL A 60 -0.50 -3.25 -1.11
CA VAL A 60 0.15 -2.11 -0.46
C VAL A 60 0.57 -2.53 0.93
N THR A 61 1.84 -2.36 1.29
CA THR A 61 2.28 -2.51 2.69
C THR A 61 2.76 -1.20 3.26
N GLY A 62 2.59 -1.04 4.57
CA GLY A 62 2.90 0.17 5.28
C GLY A 62 2.70 0.03 6.78
N TYR A 63 2.57 1.16 7.46
CA TYR A 63 2.29 1.22 8.89
C TYR A 63 1.41 2.43 9.22
N PRO A 64 0.55 2.35 10.24
CA PRO A 64 -0.06 3.52 10.84
C PRO A 64 0.99 4.32 11.60
N HIS A 65 0.91 5.64 11.49
CA HIS A 65 1.81 6.60 12.11
C HIS A 65 0.99 7.63 12.89
N ASN A 66 1.17 7.69 14.21
CA ASN A 66 0.66 8.77 15.02
C ASN A 66 1.72 9.89 15.10
N PHE A 67 1.30 11.14 14.91
CA PHE A 67 2.20 12.29 15.13
C PHE A 67 2.29 12.70 16.60
N SER A 68 1.57 12.01 17.50
CA SER A 68 1.65 12.22 18.94
C SER A 68 2.91 11.58 19.53
N SER A 69 3.52 12.25 20.50
CA SER A 69 4.80 11.93 21.16
C SER A 69 4.87 10.60 21.93
N ASN A 70 3.86 9.73 21.81
CA ASN A 70 3.87 8.41 22.40
C ASN A 70 4.00 7.37 21.29
N PRO A 71 5.16 6.71 21.12
CA PRO A 71 5.42 5.74 20.07
C PRO A 71 4.72 4.42 20.41
N ILE A 72 3.40 4.44 20.48
CA ILE A 72 2.60 3.27 20.69
C ILE A 72 2.13 2.82 19.31
N GLU A 73 2.62 1.65 18.91
CA GLU A 73 2.00 0.78 17.90
C GLU A 73 2.12 1.18 16.43
N SER A 74 3.36 1.26 15.92
CA SER A 74 3.58 1.07 14.48
C SER A 74 3.33 -0.41 14.16
N GLY A 75 2.05 -0.73 13.92
CA GLY A 75 1.64 -2.02 13.39
C GLY A 75 2.01 -2.14 11.91
N LEU A 76 1.84 -3.34 11.39
CA LEU A 76 2.01 -3.63 9.98
C LEU A 76 0.66 -3.59 9.29
N LEU A 77 0.50 -2.66 8.36
CA LEU A 77 -0.69 -2.56 7.52
C LEU A 77 -0.41 -3.20 6.16
N THR A 78 -1.31 -4.06 5.72
CA THR A 78 -1.36 -4.58 4.34
C THR A 78 -2.74 -4.36 3.77
N LEU A 79 -2.82 -3.83 2.55
CA LEU A 79 -4.06 -3.59 1.82
C LEU A 79 -3.99 -4.32 0.48
N LYS A 80 -5.12 -4.86 0.03
CA LYS A 80 -5.25 -5.40 -1.33
C LYS A 80 -6.38 -4.73 -2.07
N TYR A 81 -6.09 -4.19 -3.24
CA TYR A 81 -7.05 -3.58 -4.14
C TYR A 81 -7.16 -4.37 -5.44
N ASP A 82 -8.37 -4.49 -5.98
CA ASP A 82 -8.55 -5.01 -7.32
C ASP A 82 -8.04 -4.03 -8.39
N ASN A 83 -8.06 -4.46 -9.65
CA ASN A 83 -7.59 -3.66 -10.78
C ASN A 83 -8.40 -2.34 -10.97
N ASN A 84 -9.62 -2.27 -10.44
CA ASN A 84 -10.51 -1.10 -10.48
C ASN A 84 -10.36 -0.19 -9.24
N GLY A 85 -9.49 -0.56 -8.29
CA GLY A 85 -9.25 0.19 -7.06
C GLY A 85 -10.27 -0.12 -5.96
N ASN A 86 -11.03 -1.21 -6.04
CA ASN A 86 -11.88 -1.64 -4.93
C ASN A 86 -11.04 -2.36 -3.88
N LEU A 87 -11.21 -2.02 -2.61
CA LEU A 87 -10.53 -2.71 -1.52
C LEU A 87 -11.11 -4.13 -1.40
N LEU A 88 -10.27 -5.13 -1.62
CA LEU A 88 -10.62 -6.55 -1.46
C LEU A 88 -10.48 -6.96 0.01
N TRP A 89 -9.39 -6.55 0.66
CA TRP A 89 -9.18 -6.75 2.09
C TRP A 89 -8.10 -5.82 2.63
N ASP A 90 -8.10 -5.64 3.94
CA ASP A 90 -7.08 -4.99 4.75
C ASP A 90 -6.68 -5.89 5.94
N LYS A 91 -5.42 -5.79 6.34
CA LYS A 91 -4.88 -6.49 7.50
C LYS A 91 -3.96 -5.58 8.28
N LEU A 92 -4.31 -5.35 9.54
CA LEU A 92 -3.48 -4.63 10.50
C LEU A 92 -2.98 -5.61 11.56
N ILE A 93 -1.66 -5.82 11.60
CA ILE A 93 -1.01 -6.56 12.68
C ILE A 93 -0.46 -5.53 13.65
N GLN A 94 -1.05 -5.44 14.84
CA GLN A 94 -0.56 -4.55 15.88
C GLN A 94 0.79 -5.04 16.40
N GLY A 95 1.70 -4.11 16.70
CA GLY A 95 3.01 -4.43 17.24
C GLY A 95 3.75 -3.18 17.69
N THR A 96 4.61 -3.33 18.69
CA THR A 96 5.55 -2.29 19.11
C THR A 96 6.67 -2.24 18.07
N TRP A 97 6.81 -1.12 17.36
CA TRP A 97 7.90 -0.86 16.41
C TRP A 97 8.04 -1.90 15.27
N ALA A 98 6.95 -2.22 14.57
CA ALA A 98 7.01 -2.99 13.34
C ALA A 98 6.95 -2.08 12.11
N PHE A 99 7.82 -2.33 11.12
CA PHE A 99 7.77 -1.67 9.82
C PHE A 99 7.92 -2.70 8.70
N ALA A 100 7.05 -2.64 7.70
CA ALA A 100 7.18 -3.43 6.48
C ALA A 100 8.30 -2.85 5.61
N MET A 101 9.38 -3.60 5.40
CA MET A 101 10.42 -3.19 4.45
C MET A 101 10.08 -3.58 3.01
N ARG A 102 9.35 -4.69 2.84
CA ARG A 102 9.02 -5.26 1.53
C ARG A 102 7.86 -6.23 1.66
N SER A 103 6.95 -6.25 0.69
CA SER A 103 6.13 -7.42 0.40
C SER A 103 6.69 -8.16 -0.81
N ILE A 104 6.78 -9.49 -0.69
CA ILE A 104 6.94 -10.39 -1.84
C ILE A 104 5.71 -11.28 -1.90
N VAL A 105 5.10 -11.35 -3.07
CA VAL A 105 3.91 -12.15 -3.31
C VAL A 105 4.36 -13.58 -3.61
N ASP A 106 3.81 -14.57 -2.91
CA ASP A 106 4.05 -15.97 -3.25
C ASP A 106 3.44 -16.37 -4.61
N GLN A 107 3.80 -17.56 -5.12
CA GLN A 107 3.30 -18.08 -6.40
C GLN A 107 1.76 -18.23 -6.45
N SER A 108 1.10 -18.26 -5.28
CA SER A 108 -0.35 -18.38 -5.15
C SER A 108 -1.08 -17.04 -5.15
N GLY A 109 -0.35 -15.91 -5.02
CA GLY A 109 -0.95 -14.58 -4.95
C GLY A 109 -1.60 -14.24 -3.61
N MET A 110 -1.42 -15.08 -2.58
CA MET A 110 -2.19 -15.01 -1.33
C MET A 110 -1.37 -14.60 -0.11
N GLN A 111 -0.07 -14.88 -0.05
CA GLN A 111 0.72 -14.63 1.15
C GLN A 111 1.93 -13.75 0.86
N ASP A 112 1.98 -12.62 1.55
CA ASP A 112 3.13 -11.73 1.58
C ASP A 112 4.12 -12.21 2.64
N PHE A 113 5.38 -12.42 2.26
CA PHE A 113 6.45 -12.37 3.26
C PHE A 113 6.76 -10.92 3.53
N ILE A 114 6.39 -10.46 4.71
CA ILE A 114 6.77 -9.14 5.20
C ILE A 114 8.06 -9.35 5.98
N LEU A 115 9.17 -8.82 5.43
CA LEU A 115 10.40 -8.68 6.20
C LEU A 115 10.14 -7.64 7.28
N GLN A 116 9.99 -8.13 8.50
CA GLN A 116 9.78 -7.33 9.70
C GLN A 116 11.06 -7.31 10.54
N THR A 117 11.36 -6.16 11.11
CA THR A 117 12.18 -6.10 12.33
C THR A 117 11.22 -5.76 13.46
N VAL A 118 11.16 -6.61 14.47
CA VAL A 118 10.44 -6.35 15.73
C VAL A 118 11.52 -6.09 16.79
N TRP A 119 11.52 -4.90 17.37
CA TRP A 119 12.37 -4.59 18.52
C TRP A 119 11.52 -4.71 19.78
N THR A 120 11.90 -5.61 20.69
CA THR A 120 11.35 -5.71 22.06
C THR A 120 12.23 -4.95 23.04
#